data_AF-A0A9N9C3K4-F1
#
_entry.id   AF-A0A9N9C3K4-F1
#
_cell.length_a   1.000
_cell.length_b   1.000
_cell.length_c   1.000
_cell.angle_alpha   90.00
_cell.angle_beta   90.00
_cell.angle_gamma   90.00
#
_symmetry.space_group_name_H-M   'P 1'
#
loop_
_entity.id
_entity.type
_entity.pdbx_description
1 polymer ?
#
loop_
_entity_poly.entity_id
_entity_poly.type
_entity_poly.pdbx_seq_one_letter_code
_entity_poly.pdbx_strand_id
1 'polypeptide(L)'
;IDAPISVSQEGMVYFTDRLSDDLRQKRREQLLAVTEDDVKYAAITYLKQHETKRDYSIAIIGEENEEIEKNNEYNVYRMKIDEAKES
;
A
#
# COMPACT_ATOMS: atom_id res chain seq x y z
N ILE A 1 0.81 5.28 -19.97
CA ILE A 1 0.94 5.80 -21.35
C ILE A 1 0.83 4.67 -22.38
N ASP A 2 0.71 3.40 -21.99
CA ASP A 2 0.38 2.33 -22.96
C ASP A 2 -1.11 1.95 -23.01
N ALA A 3 -1.95 2.67 -22.25
CA ALA A 3 -3.39 2.61 -22.36
C ALA A 3 -3.91 3.99 -22.78
N PRO A 4 -4.82 4.07 -23.78
CA PRO A 4 -5.46 5.33 -24.13
C PRO A 4 -6.25 5.85 -22.94
N ILE A 5 -6.04 7.12 -22.61
CA ILE A 5 -6.79 7.82 -21.56
C ILE A 5 -8.00 8.45 -22.23
N SER A 6 -9.18 8.37 -21.61
CA SER A 6 -10.34 9.12 -22.10
C SER A 6 -10.04 10.62 -22.09
N VAL A 7 -10.46 11.35 -23.12
CA VAL A 7 -10.33 12.82 -23.21
C VAL A 7 -10.94 13.55 -22.00
N SER A 8 -11.95 12.95 -21.36
CA SER A 8 -12.58 13.48 -20.14
C SER A 8 -11.70 13.31 -18.88
N GLN A 9 -10.68 12.46 -18.94
CA GLN A 9 -9.74 12.19 -17.85
C GLN A 9 -8.36 12.83 -18.10
N GLU A 10 -8.16 13.38 -19.30
CA GLU A 10 -6.97 14.14 -19.66
C GLU A 10 -6.88 15.40 -18.77
N GLY A 11 -5.75 15.59 -18.09
CA GLY A 11 -5.54 16.71 -17.16
C GLY A 11 -6.05 16.50 -15.73
N MET A 12 -6.86 15.47 -15.44
CA MET A 12 -7.38 15.23 -14.07
C MET A 12 -6.28 14.91 -13.06
N VAL A 13 -5.23 14.20 -13.48
CA VAL A 13 -4.07 13.87 -12.64
C VAL A 13 -3.28 15.12 -12.22
N TYR A 14 -3.19 16.12 -13.09
CA TYR A 14 -2.60 17.41 -12.74
C TYR A 14 -3.55 18.21 -11.84
N PHE A 15 -4.86 18.15 -12.09
CA PHE A 15 -5.85 18.89 -11.31
C PHE A 15 -5.95 18.41 -9.85
N THR A 16 -5.99 17.09 -9.60
CA THR A 16 -6.14 16.54 -8.24
C THR A 16 -4.83 16.48 -7.48
N ASP A 17 -3.76 16.03 -8.15
CA ASP A 17 -2.52 15.64 -7.48
C ASP A 17 -1.35 16.57 -7.84
N ARG A 18 -1.59 17.57 -8.70
CA ARG A 18 -0.56 18.50 -9.24
C ARG A 18 0.61 17.78 -9.93
N LEU A 19 0.36 16.57 -10.43
CA LEU A 19 1.34 15.77 -11.15
C LEU A 19 1.40 16.21 -12.62
N SER A 20 2.47 16.90 -13.00
CA SER A 20 2.72 17.29 -14.38
C SER A 20 3.23 16.12 -15.23
N ASP A 21 3.13 16.25 -16.55
CA ASP A 21 3.62 15.22 -17.47
C ASP A 21 5.15 15.07 -17.40
N ASP A 22 5.90 16.14 -17.15
CA ASP A 22 7.35 16.07 -16.92
C ASP A 22 7.70 15.21 -15.70
N LEU A 23 6.93 15.33 -14.60
CA LEU A 23 7.13 14.49 -13.41
C LEU A 23 6.81 13.03 -13.71
N ARG A 24 5.79 12.77 -14.53
CA ARG A 24 5.43 11.41 -14.97
C ARG A 24 6.48 10.83 -15.90
N GLN A 25 7.04 11.62 -16.80
CA GLN A 25 8.10 11.23 -17.71
C GLN A 25 9.40 10.96 -16.94
N LYS A 26 9.79 11.84 -16.01
CA LYS A 26 10.93 11.61 -15.12
C LYS A 26 10.81 10.32 -14.31
N ARG A 27 9.62 10.03 -13.75
CA ARG A 27 9.37 8.78 -13.03
C ARG A 27 9.56 7.56 -13.92
N ARG A 28 9.21 7.63 -15.20
CA ARG A 28 9.39 6.51 -16.16
C ARG A 28 10.85 6.23 -16.41
N GLU A 29 11.63 7.27 -16.69
CA GLU A 29 13.07 7.15 -16.91
C GLU A 29 13.76 6.57 -15.68
N GLN A 30 13.37 7.03 -14.48
CA GLN A 30 13.87 6.47 -13.22
C GLN A 30 13.51 4.99 -13.05
N LEU A 31 12.29 4.57 -13.40
CA LEU A 31 11.88 3.16 -13.33
C LEU A 31 12.58 2.28 -14.37
N LEU A 32 12.90 2.83 -15.55
CA LEU A 32 13.64 2.11 -16.59
C LEU A 32 15.14 1.98 -16.26
N ALA A 33 15.68 2.92 -15.50
CA ALA A 33 17.09 2.95 -15.13
C ALA A 33 17.41 2.19 -13.82
N VAL A 34 16.43 1.53 -13.20
CA VAL A 34 16.62 0.81 -11.93
C VAL A 34 17.64 -0.31 -12.08
N THR A 35 18.59 -0.36 -11.17
CA THR A 35 19.60 -1.42 -11.06
C THR A 35 19.30 -2.38 -9.90
N GLU A 36 20.00 -3.51 -9.84
CA GLU A 36 19.91 -4.46 -8.73
C GLU A 36 20.28 -3.82 -7.39
N ASP A 37 21.32 -2.97 -7.38
CA ASP A 37 21.79 -2.30 -6.18
C ASP A 37 20.76 -1.30 -5.64
N ASP A 38 20.03 -0.62 -6.52
CA ASP A 38 18.94 0.29 -6.12
C ASP A 38 17.82 -0.46 -5.40
N VAL A 39 17.47 -1.65 -5.86
CA VAL A 39 16.45 -2.50 -5.24
C VAL A 39 16.92 -2.98 -3.86
N LYS A 40 18.17 -3.44 -3.75
CA LYS A 40 18.77 -3.83 -2.46
C LYS A 40 18.80 -2.65 -1.48
N TYR A 41 19.21 -1.48 -1.96
CA TYR A 41 19.25 -0.25 -1.17
C TYR A 41 17.86 0.14 -0.66
N ALA A 42 16.84 0.11 -1.53
CA ALA A 42 15.47 0.39 -1.14
C ALA A 42 14.94 -0.61 -0.10
N ALA A 43 15.23 -1.90 -0.25
CA ALA A 43 14.82 -2.93 0.70
C ALA A 43 15.46 -2.71 2.09
N ILE A 44 16.76 -2.39 2.14
CA ILE A 44 17.44 -2.10 3.40
C ILE A 44 16.85 -0.85 4.05
N THR A 45 16.66 0.21 3.26
CA THR A 45 16.23 1.53 3.76
C THR A 45 14.79 1.53 4.24
N TYR A 46 13.86 0.94 3.48
CA TYR A 46 12.44 1.07 3.77
C TYR A 46 11.82 -0.16 4.43
N LEU A 47 12.43 -1.35 4.31
CA LEU A 47 11.90 -2.57 4.97
C LEU A 47 12.70 -2.91 6.23
N LYS A 48 14.00 -3.16 6.09
CA LYS A 48 14.84 -3.66 7.20
C LYS A 48 14.99 -2.64 8.34
N GLN A 49 15.16 -1.36 8.01
CA GLN A 49 15.25 -0.31 9.05
C GLN A 49 13.93 -0.12 9.80
N HIS A 50 12.78 -0.24 9.13
CA HIS A 50 11.47 -0.13 9.75
C HIS A 50 11.12 -1.35 10.59
N GLU A 51 11.51 -2.55 10.15
CA GLU A 51 11.42 -3.79 10.93
C GLU A 51 12.19 -3.66 12.27
N THR A 52 13.42 -3.16 12.22
CA THR A 52 14.25 -2.95 13.43
C THR A 52 13.61 -1.95 14.40
N LYS A 53 12.90 -0.94 13.88
CA LYS A 53 12.20 0.09 14.66
C LYS A 53 10.78 -0.32 15.09
N ARG A 54 10.30 -1.49 14.66
CA ARG A 54 8.90 -1.94 14.80
C ARG A 54 7.89 -0.89 14.29
N ASP A 55 8.25 -0.16 13.25
CA ASP A 55 7.43 0.89 12.64
C ASP A 55 6.64 0.32 11.46
N TYR A 56 5.70 -0.57 11.78
CA TYR A 56 4.78 -1.20 10.84
C TYR A 56 3.44 -1.47 11.50
N SER A 57 2.38 -1.60 10.70
CA SER A 57 1.03 -1.92 11.17
C SER A 57 0.51 -3.13 10.41
N ILE A 58 -0.06 -4.09 11.14
CA ILE A 58 -0.66 -5.30 10.58
C ILE A 58 -2.13 -5.33 11.00
N ALA A 59 -3.01 -5.57 10.03
CA ALA A 59 -4.43 -5.81 10.26
C ALA A 59 -4.82 -7.13 9.59
N ILE A 60 -5.49 -8.00 10.34
CA ILE A 60 -5.91 -9.32 9.88
C ILE A 60 -7.43 -9.41 10.09
N ILE A 61 -8.14 -9.86 9.05
CA ILE A 61 -9.58 -10.12 9.09
C ILE A 61 -9.77 -11.58 8.70
N GLY A 62 -10.43 -12.35 9.55
CA GLY A 62 -10.64 -13.78 9.33
C GLY A 62 -11.35 -14.45 10.49
N GLU A 63 -11.36 -15.77 10.44
CA GLU A 63 -11.87 -16.62 11.51
C GLU A 63 -11.02 -16.49 12.79
N GLU A 64 -11.58 -16.95 13.91
CA GLU A 64 -10.89 -16.94 15.20
C GLU A 64 -9.59 -17.76 15.12
N ASN A 65 -8.50 -17.18 15.61
CA ASN A 65 -7.18 -17.80 15.60
C ASN A 65 -6.56 -17.75 16.99
N GLU A 66 -6.42 -18.91 17.63
CA GLU A 66 -5.89 -19.03 19.00
C GLU A 66 -4.47 -18.48 19.17
N GLU A 67 -3.62 -18.53 18.14
CA GLU A 67 -2.25 -18.01 18.22
C GLU A 67 -2.23 -16.49 18.28
N ILE A 68 -3.14 -15.84 17.54
CA ILE A 68 -3.32 -14.38 17.56
C ILE A 68 -3.96 -13.95 18.89
N GLU A 69 -4.95 -14.69 19.37
CA GLU A 69 -5.63 -14.37 20.64
C GLU A 69 -4.70 -14.47 21.86
N LYS A 70 -3.76 -15.42 21.85
CA LYS A 70 -2.77 -15.59 22.92
C LYS A 70 -1.61 -14.58 22.80
N ASN A 71 -1.49 -13.86 21.69
CA ASN A 71 -0.40 -12.92 21.45
C ASN A 71 -0.78 -11.47 21.86
N ASN A 72 -0.14 -10.98 22.91
CA ASN A 72 -0.36 -9.63 23.46
C ASN A 72 0.10 -8.48 22.54
N GLU A 73 0.76 -8.76 21.41
CA GLU A 73 1.10 -7.75 20.40
C GLU A 73 -0.11 -7.36 19.52
N TYR A 74 -1.21 -8.12 19.56
CA TYR A 74 -2.40 -7.88 18.74
C TYR A 74 -3.58 -7.37 19.59
N ASN A 75 -4.28 -6.37 19.06
CA ASN A 75 -5.59 -5.97 19.56
C ASN A 75 -6.67 -6.75 18.79
N VAL A 76 -7.37 -7.66 19.46
CA VAL A 76 -8.40 -8.51 18.84
C VAL A 76 -9.78 -7.89 19.02
N TYR A 77 -10.48 -7.71 17.89
CA TYR A 77 -11.85 -7.19 17.86
C TYR A 77 -12.78 -8.26 17.28
N ARG A 78 -13.81 -8.66 18.05
CA ARG A 78 -14.83 -9.59 17.57
C ARG A 78 -16.00 -8.82 16.96
N MET A 79 -16.25 -9.05 15.69
CA MET A 79 -17.42 -8.48 15.03
C MET A 79 -18.66 -9.26 15.46
N LYS A 80 -19.54 -8.62 16.23
CA LYS A 80 -20.88 -9.16 16.47
C LYS A 80 -21.69 -8.91 15.21
N ILE A 81 -21.98 -9.97 14.47
CA ILE A 81 -23.02 -9.91 13.44
C ILE A 81 -24.33 -10.05 14.20
N ASP A 82 -24.99 -8.93 14.47
CA ASP A 82 -26.39 -8.98 14.84
C ASP A 82 -27.12 -9.63 13.68
N GLU A 83 -27.70 -10.80 13.91
CA GLU A 83 -28.50 -11.52 12.93
C GLU A 83 -29.47 -10.52 12.29
N ALA A 84 -29.23 -10.21 11.01
CA ALA A 84 -30.18 -9.46 10.21
C ALA A 84 -31.48 -10.25 10.29
N LYS A 85 -32.44 -9.74 11.06
CA LYS A 85 -33.80 -10.27 11.10
C LYS A 85 -34.30 -10.26 9.66
N GLU A 86 -34.33 -11.43 9.03
CA GLU A 86 -35.06 -11.64 7.79
C GLU A 86 -36.49 -11.13 8.02
N SER A 87 -36.85 -10.13 7.23
CA SER A 87 -38.19 -9.53 7.17
C SER A 87 -38.96 -10.14 6.02
#